data_AF-A0A4W5P3R6-F1
#
_entry.id   AF-A0A4W5P3R6-F1
#
_cell.length_a   1.000
_cell.length_b   1.000
_cell.length_c   1.000
_cell.angle_alpha   90.00
_cell.angle_beta   90.00
_cell.angle_gamma   90.00
#
_symmetry.space_group_name_H-M   'P 1'
#
loop_
_entity.id
_entity.type
_entity.pdbx_description
1 polymer ?
#
loop_
_entity_poly.entity_id
_entity_poly.type
_entity_poly.pdbx_seq_one_letter_code
_entity_poly.pdbx_strand_id
1 'polypeptide(L)'
;MKVVFKEGSNIVESLNIYYGGVGPTLVKVGRTCQKLVGRSWGEELLADACWLLEEEVELSDSAHRGKVEYQKTLTTSFFFKFYMQVLQELRERDVNVCHLPLEYLSALKPFKK
;
A
#
# COMPACT_ATOMS: atom_id res chain seq x y z
N MET A 1 1.36 6.31 -4.64
CA MET A 1 2.09 5.02 -4.74
C MET A 1 2.08 4.60 -6.20
N LYS A 2 3.11 3.91 -6.67
CA LYS A 2 3.20 3.41 -8.06
C LYS A 2 3.73 1.98 -8.04
N VAL A 3 3.04 1.08 -8.73
CA VAL A 3 3.48 -0.29 -8.97
C VAL A 3 3.59 -0.53 -10.47
N VAL A 4 4.57 -1.34 -10.86
CA VAL A 4 4.72 -1.89 -12.22
C VAL A 4 4.77 -3.40 -12.08
N PHE A 5 4.10 -4.10 -12.99
CA PHE A 5 4.02 -5.56 -13.01
C PHE A 5 4.77 -6.12 -14.21
N LYS A 6 5.30 -7.33 -14.06
CA LYS A 6 5.77 -8.10 -15.22
C LYS A 6 4.60 -8.36 -16.16
N GLU A 7 4.87 -8.27 -17.46
CA GLU A 7 3.87 -8.41 -18.52
C GLU A 7 2.98 -9.66 -18.33
N GLY A 8 1.66 -9.46 -18.44
CA GLY A 8 0.67 -10.53 -18.31
C GLY A 8 0.56 -11.19 -16.92
N SER A 9 1.13 -10.59 -15.87
CA SER A 9 1.14 -11.18 -14.53
C SER A 9 0.75 -10.18 -13.44
N ASN A 10 0.59 -10.68 -12.22
CA ASN A 10 0.46 -9.87 -11.02
C ASN A 10 1.78 -9.81 -10.21
N ILE A 11 2.92 -10.15 -10.83
CA ILE A 11 4.23 -10.15 -10.17
C ILE A 11 4.81 -8.75 -10.20
N VAL A 12 5.09 -8.19 -9.03
CA VAL A 12 5.66 -6.84 -8.88
C VAL A 12 7.04 -6.79 -9.51
N GLU A 13 7.19 -5.96 -10.54
CA GLU A 13 8.48 -5.63 -11.17
C GLU A 13 9.13 -4.44 -10.48
N SER A 14 8.36 -3.41 -10.15
CA SER A 14 8.84 -2.29 -9.34
C SER A 14 7.73 -1.69 -8.48
N LEU A 15 8.11 -1.17 -7.31
CA LEU A 15 7.20 -0.53 -6.37
C LEU A 15 7.86 0.72 -5.80
N ASN A 16 7.10 1.82 -5.80
CA ASN A 16 7.55 3.09 -5.23
C ASN A 16 6.43 3.69 -4.37
N ILE A 17 6.71 3.82 -3.08
CA ILE A 17 5.80 4.34 -2.08
C ILE A 17 6.48 5.49 -1.35
N TYR A 18 5.77 6.61 -1.26
CA TYR A 18 6.20 7.82 -0.57
C TYR A 18 5.07 8.30 0.34
N TYR A 19 5.40 8.68 1.56
CA TYR A 19 4.45 9.21 2.54
C TYR A 19 4.86 10.62 2.97
N GLY A 20 3.87 11.51 3.05
CA GLY A 20 4.01 12.83 3.67
C GLY A 20 3.31 12.86 5.03
N GLY A 21 3.74 13.75 5.92
CA GLY A 21 3.11 13.94 7.24
C GLY A 21 3.48 12.89 8.30
N VAL A 22 4.35 11.93 7.95
CA VAL A 22 4.93 10.93 8.87
C VAL A 22 6.34 11.30 9.35
N GLY A 23 6.86 12.45 8.93
CA GLY A 23 8.18 12.97 9.31
C GLY A 23 8.32 14.44 8.94
N PRO A 24 9.51 15.05 9.14
CA PRO A 24 9.76 16.45 8.79
C PRO A 24 9.71 16.70 7.28
N THR A 25 9.96 15.66 6.47
CA THR A 25 9.97 15.70 5.00
C THR A 25 9.19 14.53 4.41
N LEU A 26 9.15 14.46 3.08
CA LEU A 26 8.68 13.28 2.35
C LEU A 26 9.55 12.06 2.70
N VAL A 27 8.93 10.95 3.06
CA VAL A 27 9.61 9.69 3.41
C VAL A 27 9.36 8.66 2.31
N LYS A 28 10.43 8.02 1.82
CA LYS A 28 10.36 6.85 0.94
C LYS A 28 10.52 5.58 1.78
N VAL A 29 9.60 4.63 1.66
CA VAL A 29 9.69 3.30 2.32
C VAL A 29 10.48 2.32 1.43
N GLY A 30 11.78 2.58 1.32
CA GLY A 30 12.69 1.87 0.42
C GLY A 30 12.83 0.39 0.76
N ARG A 31 12.95 0.03 2.05
CA ARG A 31 13.12 -1.35 2.52
C ARG A 31 11.88 -2.18 2.22
N THR A 32 10.69 -1.63 2.49
CA THR A 32 9.41 -2.25 2.16
C THR A 32 9.31 -2.47 0.66
N CYS A 33 9.56 -1.43 -0.15
CA CYS A 33 9.49 -1.55 -1.61
C CYS A 33 10.43 -2.66 -2.13
N GLN A 34 11.67 -2.71 -1.65
CA GLN A 34 12.63 -3.75 -2.06
C GLN A 34 12.16 -5.16 -1.70
N LYS A 35 11.61 -5.37 -0.50
CA LYS A 35 11.11 -6.69 -0.06
C LYS A 35 9.87 -7.17 -0.81
N LEU A 36 9.10 -6.25 -1.40
CA LEU A 36 7.87 -6.61 -2.14
C LEU A 36 8.10 -6.82 -3.64
N VAL A 37 9.24 -6.40 -4.19
CA VAL A 37 9.61 -6.69 -5.59
C VAL A 37 9.76 -8.20 -5.79
N GLY A 38 9.26 -8.70 -6.93
CA GLY A 38 9.28 -10.12 -7.29
C GLY A 38 8.13 -10.95 -6.70
N ARG A 39 7.28 -10.36 -5.85
CA ARG A 39 6.15 -11.05 -5.23
C ARG A 39 4.86 -10.86 -6.02
N SER A 40 3.94 -11.81 -5.86
CA SER A 40 2.60 -11.74 -6.44
C SER A 40 1.71 -10.76 -5.66
N TRP A 41 0.88 -9.99 -6.35
CA TRP A 41 -0.08 -9.06 -5.76
C TRP A 41 -1.28 -9.80 -5.15
N GLY A 42 -1.10 -10.29 -3.91
CA GLY A 42 -2.12 -11.03 -3.16
C GLY A 42 -2.08 -10.77 -1.66
N GLU A 43 -2.85 -11.54 -0.89
CA GLU A 43 -3.06 -11.34 0.55
C GLU A 43 -1.76 -11.45 1.37
N GLU A 44 -0.87 -12.38 1.02
CA GLU A 44 0.44 -12.50 1.68
C GLU A 44 1.30 -11.25 1.47
N LEU A 45 1.29 -10.69 0.26
CA LEU A 45 2.00 -9.44 -0.04
C LEU A 45 1.41 -8.29 0.77
N LEU A 46 0.07 -8.24 0.90
CA LEU A 46 -0.60 -7.22 1.71
C LEU A 46 -0.20 -7.33 3.19
N ALA A 47 -0.26 -8.53 3.78
CA ALA A 47 0.08 -8.75 5.18
C ALA A 47 1.52 -8.32 5.49
N ASP A 48 2.47 -8.74 4.66
CA ASP A 48 3.87 -8.38 4.82
C ASP A 48 4.12 -6.89 4.57
N ALA A 49 3.44 -6.29 3.60
CA ALA A 49 3.53 -4.86 3.37
C ALA A 49 3.07 -4.07 4.60
N CYS A 50 1.93 -4.44 5.20
CA CYS A 50 1.44 -3.79 6.42
C CYS A 50 2.44 -3.88 7.58
N TRP A 51 3.01 -5.06 7.80
CA TRP A 51 4.02 -5.27 8.84
C TRP A 51 5.31 -4.47 8.57
N LEU A 52 5.83 -4.53 7.34
CA LEU A 52 7.05 -3.81 6.95
C LEU A 52 6.89 -2.29 7.00
N LEU A 53 5.72 -1.77 6.63
CA LEU A 53 5.39 -0.35 6.70
C LEU A 53 5.34 0.13 8.15
N GLU A 54 4.78 -0.66 9.06
CA GLU A 54 4.74 -0.33 10.48
C GLU A 54 6.15 -0.26 11.10
N GLU A 55 7.04 -1.18 10.71
CA GLU A 55 8.44 -1.17 11.14
C GLU A 55 9.29 -0.08 10.46
N GLU A 56 9.02 0.27 9.20
CA GLU A 56 9.86 1.21 8.45
C GLU A 56 9.43 2.66 8.67
N VAL A 57 8.13 2.89 8.86
CA VAL A 57 7.58 4.17 9.28
C VAL A 57 7.69 4.26 10.80
N GLU A 58 8.91 4.13 11.31
CA GLU A 58 9.23 4.52 12.69
C GLU A 58 9.16 6.05 12.77
N LEU A 59 8.09 6.51 13.38
CA LEU A 59 7.79 7.90 13.68
C LEU A 59 8.73 8.44 14.78
N SER A 60 10.04 8.38 14.59
CA SER A 60 11.03 8.84 15.57
C SER A 60 10.91 10.34 15.88
N ASP A 61 10.45 11.14 14.91
CA ASP A 61 10.34 12.60 15.05
C ASP A 61 8.90 13.16 15.07
N SER A 62 7.86 12.36 14.78
CA SER A 62 6.49 12.88 14.68
C SER A 62 5.79 13.08 16.03
N ALA A 63 6.45 12.69 17.13
CA ALA A 63 5.99 12.89 18.51
C ALA A 63 5.56 14.34 18.80
N HIS A 64 6.19 15.34 18.17
CA HIS A 64 5.85 16.74 18.34
C HIS A 64 4.43 17.13 17.86
N ARG A 65 3.82 16.35 16.94
CA ARG A 65 2.53 16.70 16.32
C ARG A 65 1.33 15.99 16.94
N GLY A 66 1.56 15.06 17.88
CA GLY A 66 0.52 14.38 18.66
C GLY A 66 -0.56 13.73 17.79
N LYS A 67 -0.26 12.57 17.18
CA LYS A 67 -1.20 11.65 16.49
C LYS A 67 -0.46 10.43 15.91
N VAL A 68 0.55 9.93 16.63
CA VAL A 68 1.47 8.89 16.15
C VAL A 68 0.71 7.63 15.72
N GLU A 69 -0.20 7.14 16.55
CA GLU A 69 -1.02 5.96 16.24
C GLU A 69 -1.92 6.19 15.02
N TYR A 70 -2.54 7.37 14.91
CA TYR A 70 -3.34 7.73 13.74
C TYR A 70 -2.51 7.75 12.45
N GLN A 71 -1.30 8.30 12.50
CA GLN A 71 -0.38 8.33 11.35
C GLN A 71 0.07 6.93 10.92
N LYS A 72 0.37 6.05 11.88
CA LYS A 72 0.68 4.63 11.61
C LYS A 72 -0.50 3.94 10.92
N THR A 73 -1.69 4.03 11.53
CA THR A 73 -2.92 3.45 10.95
C THR A 73 -3.21 4.00 9.56
N LEU A 74 -2.99 5.30 9.33
CA LEU A 74 -3.23 5.93 8.03
C LEU A 74 -2.25 5.44 6.95
N THR A 75 -0.99 5.20 7.31
CA THR A 75 0.04 4.64 6.43
C THR A 75 -0.40 3.29 5.88
N THR A 76 -0.78 2.38 6.79
CA THR A 76 -1.27 1.04 6.46
C THR A 76 -2.60 1.08 5.71
N SER A 77 -3.53 1.94 6.14
CA SER A 77 -4.85 2.08 5.51
C SER A 77 -4.75 2.58 4.07
N PHE A 78 -3.84 3.52 3.78
CA PHE A 78 -3.61 3.98 2.41
C PHE A 78 -2.97 2.89 1.54
N PHE A 79 -2.07 2.08 2.09
CA PHE A 79 -1.53 0.95 1.35
C PHE A 79 -2.63 -0.08 1.05
N PHE A 80 -3.47 -0.41 2.03
CA PHE A 80 -4.60 -1.32 1.82
C PHE A 80 -5.57 -0.81 0.75
N LYS A 81 -5.90 0.48 0.77
CA LYS A 81 -6.72 1.10 -0.28
C LYS A 81 -6.05 0.98 -1.66
N PHE A 82 -4.75 1.28 -1.75
CA PHE A 82 -3.98 1.15 -2.99
C PHE A 82 -3.95 -0.31 -3.49
N TYR A 83 -3.75 -1.27 -2.60
CA TYR A 83 -3.81 -2.70 -2.89
C TYR A 83 -5.14 -3.10 -3.56
N MET A 84 -6.26 -2.68 -2.98
CA MET A 84 -7.58 -2.97 -3.52
C MET A 84 -7.85 -2.29 -4.87
N GLN A 85 -7.39 -1.05 -5.06
CA GLN A 85 -7.49 -0.35 -6.35
C GLN A 85 -6.74 -1.11 -7.44
N VAL A 86 -5.50 -1.53 -7.15
CA VAL A 86 -4.66 -2.27 -8.09
C VAL A 86 -5.23 -3.66 -8.39
N LEU A 87 -5.80 -4.36 -7.40
CA LEU A 87 -6.51 -5.62 -7.63
C LEU A 87 -7.66 -5.46 -8.61
N GLN A 88 -8.43 -4.38 -8.48
CA GLN A 88 -9.52 -4.09 -9.40
C GLN A 88 -8.99 -3.83 -10.82
N GLU A 89 -7.95 -3.00 -10.96
CA GLU A 89 -7.33 -2.70 -12.26
C GLU A 89 -6.72 -3.95 -12.92
N LEU A 90 -6.10 -4.85 -12.15
CA LEU A 90 -5.56 -6.11 -12.67
C LEU A 90 -6.66 -7.04 -13.18
N ARG A 91 -7.80 -7.10 -12.47
CA ARG A 91 -8.97 -7.86 -12.91
C ARG A 91 -9.56 -7.32 -14.22
N GLU A 92 -9.66 -5.99 -14.34
CA GLU A 92 -10.16 -5.34 -15.55
C GLU A 92 -9.24 -5.58 -16.77
N ARG A 93 -8.01 -6.06 -16.54
CA ARG A 93 -7.03 -6.47 -17.57
C ARG A 93 -6.92 -7.99 -17.73
N ASP A 94 -7.88 -8.76 -17.23
CA ASP A 94 -7.94 -10.22 -17.29
C ASP A 94 -6.74 -10.95 -16.64
N VAL A 95 -6.05 -10.30 -15.70
CA VAL A 95 -5.01 -10.96 -14.89
C VAL A 95 -5.68 -11.76 -13.78
N ASN A 96 -5.30 -13.03 -13.61
CA ASN A 96 -5.82 -13.88 -12.55
C ASN A 96 -5.36 -13.37 -11.18
N VAL A 97 -6.29 -12.80 -10.42
CA VAL A 97 -6.08 -12.26 -9.07
C VAL A 97 -7.26 -12.61 -8.16
N CYS A 98 -7.04 -12.54 -6.85
CA CYS A 98 -8.05 -12.84 -5.83
C CYS A 98 -9.33 -11.99 -5.99
N HIS A 99 -10.47 -12.60 -5.65
CA HIS A 99 -11.75 -11.90 -5.74
C HIS A 99 -11.95 -10.96 -4.53
N LEU A 100 -11.88 -9.65 -4.75
CA LEU A 100 -12.28 -8.65 -3.77
C LEU A 100 -13.78 -8.76 -3.44
N PRO A 101 -14.19 -8.94 -2.17
CA PRO A 101 -15.60 -8.92 -1.77
C PRO A 101 -16.31 -7.63 -2.17
N LEU A 102 -17.59 -7.72 -2.56
CA LEU A 102 -18.37 -6.56 -3.00
C LEU A 102 -18.49 -5.47 -1.93
N GLU A 103 -18.51 -5.86 -0.66
CA GLU A 103 -18.57 -4.96 0.50
C GLU A 103 -17.39 -3.99 0.55
N TYR A 104 -16.23 -4.40 0.04
CA TYR A 104 -14.99 -3.61 0.09
C TYR A 104 -14.92 -2.54 -1.01
N LEU A 105 -15.77 -2.64 -2.05
CA LEU A 105 -15.83 -1.65 -3.13
C LEU A 105 -16.21 -0.24 -2.64
N SER A 106 -16.89 -0.16 -1.50
CA SER A 106 -17.21 1.12 -0.85
C SER A 106 -15.95 1.94 -0.50
N ALA A 107 -14.86 1.28 -0.11
CA ALA A 107 -13.60 1.92 0.28
C ALA A 107 -12.88 2.61 -0.89
N LEU A 108 -13.16 2.17 -2.13
CA LEU A 108 -12.56 2.71 -3.35
C LEU A 108 -13.27 3.98 -3.82
N LYS A 109 -14.51 4.19 -3.39
CA LYS A 109 -15.28 5.39 -3.72
C LYS A 109 -14.73 6.59 -2.93
N PRO A 110 -14.58 7.77 -3.56
CA PRO A 110 -14.27 8.98 -2.83
C PRO A 110 -15.46 9.37 -1.94
N PHE A 111 -15.17 9.87 -0.74
CA PHE A 111 -16.20 10.46 0.11
C PHE A 111 -16.74 11.72 -0.58
N LYS A 112 -18.06 11.76 -0.80
CA LYS A 112 -18.76 12.93 -1.32
C LYS A 112 -19.18 13.79 -0.13
N LYS A 113 -18.75 15.05 -0.10
CA LYS A 113 -19.19 16.05 0.87
C LYS A 113 -20.57 16.59 0.49
#